data_AF-A0A496UAV6-F1
#
_entry.id   AF-A0A496UAV6-F1
#
_cell.length_a   1.000
_cell.length_b   1.000
_cell.length_c   1.000
_cell.angle_alpha   90.00
_cell.angle_beta   90.00
_cell.angle_gamma   90.00
#
_symmetry.space_group_name_H-M   'P 1'
#
loop_
_entity.id
_entity.type
_entity.pdbx_description
1 polymer ?
#
loop_
_entity_poly.entity_id
_entity_poly.type
_entity_poly.pdbx_seq_one_letter_code
_entity_poly.pdbx_strand_id
1 'polypeptide(L)'
;MVTVEEMGGAPVEITAMGYMPSEYSSKTGSYYDFSILVGYTDLDELDPRFDQNWSSTPVEVYSEPQLELSGIAGGVWIMFDFEQPFQYDASSNLLYEFTWNGPIDPPDSKIYSMNWEDEVNSVVTASSPDSSSGYPTTVKPNILFITSEAFLEAQTFAGIKSSF
;
A
#
# COMPACT_ATOMS: atom_id res chain seq x y z
N MET A 1 5.97 -2.63 4.32
CA MET A 1 4.65 -3.29 4.45
C MET A 1 4.25 -3.69 3.05
N VAL A 2 3.92 -4.95 2.83
CA VAL A 2 3.55 -5.51 1.53
C VAL A 2 2.09 -5.97 1.57
N THR A 3 1.27 -5.66 0.56
CA THR A 3 -0.16 -6.04 0.52
C THR A 3 -0.64 -6.39 -0.89
N VAL A 4 -1.49 -7.41 -1.03
CA VAL A 4 -2.13 -7.85 -2.28
C VAL A 4 -3.51 -7.23 -2.49
N GLU A 5 -3.87 -6.85 -3.71
CA GLU A 5 -5.19 -6.37 -4.13
C GLU A 5 -5.60 -6.92 -5.50
N GLU A 6 -6.86 -7.29 -5.71
CA GLU A 6 -7.36 -7.70 -7.03
C GLU A 6 -8.13 -6.55 -7.69
N MET A 7 -7.69 -5.92 -8.78
CA MET A 7 -8.55 -4.94 -9.46
C MET A 7 -9.31 -5.62 -10.60
N GLY A 8 -10.64 -5.69 -10.54
CA GLY A 8 -11.45 -6.15 -11.67
C GLY A 8 -11.48 -5.12 -12.80
N GLY A 9 -11.58 -5.54 -14.07
CA GLY A 9 -11.83 -4.62 -15.19
C GLY A 9 -11.06 -4.93 -16.48
N ALA A 10 -10.81 -3.88 -17.26
CA ALA A 10 -9.91 -3.90 -18.41
C ALA A 10 -8.54 -3.34 -17.99
N PRO A 11 -7.45 -3.63 -18.73
CA PRO A 11 -6.14 -3.05 -18.45
C PRO A 11 -6.22 -1.51 -18.36
N VAL A 12 -5.56 -0.94 -17.35
CA VAL A 12 -5.66 0.50 -17.04
C VAL A 12 -4.37 1.02 -16.42
N GLU A 13 -4.08 2.30 -16.60
CA GLU A 13 -2.95 2.94 -15.92
C GLU A 13 -3.38 3.40 -14.52
N ILE A 14 -2.64 2.98 -13.50
CA ILE A 14 -2.73 3.52 -12.15
C ILE A 14 -1.79 4.72 -12.06
N THR A 15 -2.31 5.88 -11.67
CA THR A 15 -1.60 7.16 -11.66
C THR A 15 -1.34 7.70 -10.26
N ALA A 16 -2.07 7.22 -9.25
CA ALA A 16 -1.83 7.59 -7.86
C ALA A 16 -2.35 6.51 -6.90
N MET A 17 -1.85 6.55 -5.66
CA MET A 17 -2.34 5.76 -4.54
C MET A 17 -2.77 6.67 -3.39
N GLY A 18 -3.95 6.43 -2.84
CA GLY A 18 -4.45 7.04 -1.62
C GLY A 18 -4.27 6.09 -0.44
N TYR A 19 -3.83 6.65 0.68
CA TYR A 19 -3.72 5.96 1.96
C TYR A 19 -4.56 6.70 3.00
N MET A 20 -5.38 5.95 3.76
CA MET A 20 -6.20 6.55 4.82
C MET A 20 -5.59 6.29 6.20
N PRO A 21 -5.01 7.31 6.86
CA PRO A 21 -4.50 7.19 8.21
C PRO A 21 -5.62 7.02 9.24
N SER A 22 -5.33 6.30 10.32
CA SER A 22 -6.22 6.20 11.48
C SER A 22 -6.17 7.46 12.33
N GLU A 23 -7.18 7.69 13.17
CA GLU A 23 -7.18 8.77 14.18
C GLU A 23 -6.00 8.70 15.18
N TYR A 24 -5.39 7.51 15.34
CA TYR A 24 -4.19 7.32 16.16
C TYR A 24 -2.91 7.81 15.47
N SER A 25 -2.97 8.21 14.20
CA SER A 25 -1.84 8.78 13.45
C SER A 25 -1.57 10.26 13.76
N SER A 26 -2.19 10.84 14.80
CA SER A 26 -2.14 12.28 15.13
C SER A 26 -0.75 12.82 15.53
N LYS A 27 0.32 12.11 15.19
CA LYS A 27 1.70 12.48 15.46
C LYS A 27 2.39 12.92 14.18
N THR A 28 3.17 13.99 14.27
CA THR A 28 4.11 14.36 13.22
C THR A 28 5.17 13.26 13.10
N GLY A 29 5.34 12.69 11.91
CA GLY A 29 6.34 11.68 11.61
C GLY A 29 7.18 12.06 10.40
N SER A 30 8.46 11.67 10.42
CA SER A 30 9.38 11.83 9.29
C SER A 30 9.86 10.46 8.84
N TYR A 31 9.67 10.18 7.55
CA TYR A 31 10.00 8.92 6.90
C TYR A 31 11.06 9.21 5.85
N TYR A 32 12.28 8.74 6.06
CA TYR A 32 13.41 8.99 5.18
C TYR A 32 13.47 7.92 4.10
N ASP A 33 13.96 8.25 2.91
CA ASP A 33 14.04 7.33 1.77
C ASP A 33 12.71 6.57 1.58
N PHE A 34 11.60 7.31 1.65
CA PHE A 34 10.27 6.73 1.55
C PHE A 34 10.03 6.34 0.09
N SER A 35 9.58 5.11 -0.15
CA SER A 35 9.20 4.67 -1.48
C SER A 35 7.95 3.80 -1.49
N ILE A 36 7.28 3.84 -2.64
CA ILE A 36 6.17 2.95 -2.97
C ILE A 36 6.60 2.11 -4.17
N LEU A 37 6.60 0.80 -3.96
CA LEU A 37 6.82 -0.19 -5.01
C LEU A 37 5.48 -0.82 -5.40
N VAL A 38 5.29 -1.10 -6.69
CA VAL A 38 4.10 -1.77 -7.23
C VAL A 38 4.52 -2.85 -8.23
N GLY A 39 3.80 -3.96 -8.23
CA GLY A 39 4.06 -5.09 -9.09
C GLY A 39 2.92 -6.09 -9.01
N TYR A 40 3.19 -7.32 -9.44
CA TYR A 40 2.19 -8.38 -9.52
C TYR A 40 2.49 -9.54 -8.58
N THR A 41 1.45 -10.27 -8.24
CA THR A 41 1.51 -11.57 -7.59
C THR A 41 0.44 -12.50 -8.14
N ASP A 42 0.72 -13.80 -8.11
CA ASP A 42 -0.24 -14.87 -8.40
C ASP A 42 -0.78 -15.52 -7.11
N LEU A 43 -0.44 -14.94 -5.95
CA LEU A 43 -0.83 -15.45 -4.64
C LEU A 43 -2.12 -14.78 -4.14
N ASP A 44 -2.98 -15.59 -3.54
CA ASP A 44 -4.14 -15.11 -2.76
C ASP A 44 -3.77 -14.87 -1.28
N GLU A 45 -2.70 -15.51 -0.80
CA GLU A 45 -2.16 -15.37 0.55
C GLU A 45 -0.65 -15.15 0.48
N LEU A 46 -0.16 -14.12 1.17
CA LEU A 46 1.24 -13.74 1.13
C LEU A 46 2.12 -14.67 1.98
N ASP A 47 3.27 -15.02 1.43
CA ASP A 47 4.35 -15.67 2.16
C ASP A 47 5.05 -14.66 3.10
N PRO A 48 5.47 -15.07 4.30
CA PRO A 48 6.31 -14.24 5.16
C PRO A 48 7.56 -13.67 4.47
N ARG A 49 8.11 -14.32 3.44
CA ARG A 49 9.29 -13.88 2.69
C ARG A 49 8.90 -12.95 1.55
N PHE A 50 9.46 -11.74 1.56
CA PHE A 50 9.08 -10.69 0.62
C PHE A 50 9.38 -11.04 -0.83
N ASP A 51 10.51 -11.69 -1.11
CA ASP A 51 10.94 -12.08 -2.45
C ASP A 51 10.05 -13.16 -3.08
N GLN A 52 9.31 -13.92 -2.28
CA GLN A 52 8.40 -14.97 -2.75
C GLN A 52 7.03 -14.45 -3.16
N ASN A 53 6.71 -13.20 -2.81
CA ASN A 53 5.41 -12.61 -3.08
C ASN A 53 5.31 -11.95 -4.45
N TRP A 54 6.43 -11.65 -5.09
CA TRP A 54 6.45 -10.96 -6.38
C TRP A 54 6.52 -11.96 -7.55
N SER A 55 5.61 -11.82 -8.52
CA SER A 55 5.67 -12.56 -9.80
C SER A 55 6.62 -11.89 -10.81
N SER A 56 7.00 -10.64 -10.58
CA SER A 56 7.93 -9.87 -11.40
C SER A 56 8.77 -8.91 -10.57
N THR A 57 9.84 -8.35 -11.13
CA THR A 57 10.55 -7.24 -10.48
C THR A 57 9.57 -6.08 -10.21
N PRO A 58 9.46 -5.60 -8.96
CA PRO A 58 8.58 -4.48 -8.64
C PRO A 58 9.10 -3.18 -9.27
N VAL A 59 8.17 -2.28 -9.56
CA VAL A 59 8.43 -0.95 -10.11
C VAL A 59 8.29 0.08 -8.99
N GLU A 60 9.30 0.92 -8.80
CA GLU A 60 9.17 2.09 -7.93
C GLU A 60 8.33 3.15 -8.64
N VAL A 61 7.19 3.48 -8.03
CA VAL A 61 6.20 4.42 -8.60
C VAL A 61 6.20 5.75 -7.87
N TYR A 62 6.78 5.83 -6.68
CA TYR A 62 6.89 7.05 -5.90
C TYR A 62 8.12 6.97 -4.99
N SER A 63 8.88 8.06 -4.89
CA SER A 63 9.99 8.18 -3.96
C SER A 63 10.12 9.59 -3.40
N GLU A 64 10.48 9.71 -2.12
CA GLU A 64 10.86 10.98 -1.50
C GLU A 64 12.06 10.76 -0.57
N PRO A 65 13.08 11.64 -0.62
CA PRO A 65 14.19 11.59 0.34
C PRO A 65 13.70 11.72 1.80
N GLN A 66 12.61 12.47 2.01
CA GLN A 66 11.95 12.62 3.30
C GLN A 66 10.46 12.94 3.11
N LEU A 67 9.58 12.03 3.52
CA LEU A 67 8.15 12.27 3.65
C LEU A 67 7.84 12.74 5.08
N GLU A 68 7.26 13.93 5.21
CA GLU A 68 6.76 14.44 6.49
C GLU A 68 5.23 14.34 6.53
N LEU A 69 4.72 13.57 7.49
CA LEU A 69 3.29 13.52 7.79
C LEU A 69 3.06 14.31 9.06
N SER A 70 2.40 15.48 8.99
CA SER A 70 2.19 16.36 10.13
C SER A 70 0.74 16.84 10.21
N GLY A 71 0.13 16.70 11.40
CA GLY A 71 -1.23 17.20 11.63
C GLY A 71 -2.31 16.56 10.76
N ILE A 72 -2.08 15.35 10.26
CA ILE A 72 -3.06 14.64 9.43
C ILE A 72 -4.19 14.13 10.32
N ALA A 73 -5.41 14.58 10.06
CA ALA A 73 -6.60 14.04 10.68
C ALA A 73 -6.87 12.63 10.14
N GLY A 74 -7.25 11.70 11.03
CA GLY A 74 -7.71 10.38 10.61
C GLY A 74 -8.92 10.48 9.68
N GLY A 75 -9.05 9.52 8.76
CA GLY A 75 -10.17 9.47 7.81
C GLY A 75 -10.04 10.38 6.57
N VAL A 76 -8.93 11.10 6.43
CA VAL A 76 -8.62 11.91 5.23
C VAL A 76 -7.62 11.16 4.35
N TRP A 77 -7.89 11.06 3.06
CA TRP A 77 -6.95 10.46 2.11
C TRP A 77 -5.67 11.29 1.97
N ILE A 78 -4.52 10.65 2.21
CA ILE A 78 -3.21 11.13 1.79
C ILE A 78 -2.94 10.53 0.42
N MET A 79 -2.69 11.37 -0.59
CA MET A 79 -2.46 10.94 -1.95
C MET A 79 -0.97 10.97 -2.29
N PHE A 80 -0.52 9.92 -2.98
CA PHE A 80 0.81 9.79 -3.56
C PHE A 80 0.66 9.70 -5.07
N ASP A 81 0.94 10.80 -5.76
CA ASP A 81 0.93 10.82 -7.22
C ASP A 81 2.14 10.06 -7.74
N PHE A 82 1.92 9.08 -8.63
CA PHE A 82 3.01 8.27 -9.13
C PHE A 82 3.90 9.11 -10.07
N GLU A 83 5.21 9.02 -9.88
CA GLU A 83 6.20 9.62 -10.79
C GLU A 83 6.09 9.01 -12.19
N GLN A 84 5.73 7.72 -12.26
CA GLN A 84 5.42 6.99 -13.48
C GLN A 84 4.16 6.15 -13.28
N PRO A 85 3.17 6.24 -14.20
CA PRO A 85 1.99 5.40 -14.12
C PRO A 85 2.34 3.91 -14.18
N PHE A 86 1.65 3.09 -13.38
CA PHE A 86 1.77 1.64 -13.41
C PHE A 86 0.71 1.06 -14.34
N GLN A 87 1.12 0.27 -15.34
CA GLN A 87 0.19 -0.44 -16.22
C GLN A 87 -0.34 -1.65 -15.49
N TYR A 88 -1.63 -1.64 -15.13
CA TYR A 88 -2.32 -2.77 -14.55
C TYR A 88 -2.96 -3.64 -15.65
N ASP A 89 -2.74 -4.95 -15.60
CA ASP A 89 -3.13 -5.90 -16.65
C ASP A 89 -4.57 -6.42 -16.55
N ALA A 90 -5.25 -6.14 -15.43
CA ALA A 90 -6.60 -6.62 -15.12
C ALA A 90 -6.76 -8.15 -15.10
N SER A 91 -5.68 -8.88 -14.95
CA SER A 91 -5.69 -10.35 -14.82
C SER A 91 -4.91 -10.88 -13.64
N SER A 92 -3.93 -10.12 -13.16
CA SER A 92 -3.05 -10.51 -12.05
C SER A 92 -3.41 -9.75 -10.78
N ASN A 93 -3.06 -10.29 -9.62
CA ASN A 93 -3.23 -9.56 -8.38
C ASN A 93 -2.13 -8.48 -8.29
N LEU A 94 -2.51 -7.28 -7.87
CA LEU A 94 -1.61 -6.18 -7.62
C LEU A 94 -0.94 -6.37 -6.26
N LEU A 95 0.36 -6.17 -6.19
CA LEU A 95 1.12 -6.14 -4.95
C LEU A 95 1.76 -4.76 -4.80
N TYR A 96 1.61 -4.15 -3.62
CA TYR A 96 2.28 -2.89 -3.32
C TYR A 96 3.08 -2.99 -2.02
N GLU A 97 4.15 -2.18 -1.96
CA GLU A 97 5.00 -2.09 -0.80
C GLU A 97 5.30 -0.65 -0.42
N PHE A 98 5.07 -0.32 0.85
CA PHE A 98 5.60 0.89 1.47
C PHE A 98 6.93 0.57 2.17
N THR A 99 7.99 1.26 1.79
CA THR A 99 9.31 1.19 2.46
C THR A 99 9.75 2.57 2.91
N TRP A 100 10.48 2.62 4.03
CA TRP A 100 11.13 3.82 4.51
C TRP A 100 12.24 3.47 5.50
N ASN A 101 13.24 4.33 5.53
CA ASN A 101 14.19 4.48 6.61
C ASN A 101 13.68 5.48 7.64
N GLY A 102 14.18 5.40 8.86
CA GLY A 102 13.93 6.45 9.83
C GLY A 102 14.33 6.05 11.25
N PRO A 103 14.56 7.04 12.12
CA PRO A 103 14.88 6.74 13.50
C PRO A 103 13.68 6.02 14.15
N ILE A 104 14.01 5.00 14.93
CA ILE A 104 13.09 4.28 15.83
C ILE A 104 12.55 5.22 16.93
N ASP A 105 12.96 6.50 16.95
CA ASP A 105 12.69 7.47 18.00
C ASP A 105 12.23 8.84 17.41
N PRO A 106 11.07 9.38 17.82
CA PRO A 106 10.15 8.76 18.76
C PRO A 106 9.60 7.43 18.20
N PRO A 107 9.19 6.48 19.08
CA PRO A 107 8.65 5.14 18.76
C PRO A 107 7.38 5.12 17.88
N ASP A 108 7.10 6.24 17.23
CA ASP A 108 5.91 6.58 16.47
C ASP A 108 6.18 6.74 14.96
N SER A 109 7.34 6.27 14.46
CA SER A 109 7.62 6.13 13.02
C SER A 109 6.81 4.98 12.37
N LYS A 110 5.55 4.84 12.78
CA LYS A 110 4.58 3.89 12.25
C LYS A 110 3.52 4.66 11.50
N ILE A 111 3.29 4.25 10.25
CA ILE A 111 2.18 4.71 9.45
C ILE A 111 0.94 3.90 9.90
N TYR A 112 0.13 4.48 10.80
CA TYR A 112 -1.10 3.83 11.30
C TYR A 112 -2.27 4.09 10.37
N SER A 113 -2.89 3.03 9.85
CA SER A 113 -3.96 3.12 8.85
C SER A 113 -5.30 2.86 9.49
N MET A 114 -6.36 3.46 8.94
CA MET A 114 -7.66 2.80 9.04
C MET A 114 -7.52 1.46 8.32
N ASN A 115 -8.13 0.43 8.90
CA ASN A 115 -7.98 -0.92 8.42
C ASN A 115 -9.31 -1.66 8.44
N TRP A 116 -9.30 -2.80 7.77
CA TRP A 116 -10.37 -3.79 7.77
C TRP A 116 -9.75 -5.18 7.83
N GLU A 117 -10.55 -6.18 8.19
CA GLU A 117 -10.09 -7.56 8.34
C GLU A 117 -10.47 -8.37 7.11
N ASP A 118 -9.50 -9.08 6.54
CA ASP A 118 -9.72 -10.07 5.48
C ASP A 118 -9.72 -11.50 6.06
N GLU A 119 -10.09 -12.49 5.26
CA GLU A 119 -10.13 -13.90 5.70
C GLU A 119 -8.76 -14.61 5.56
N VAL A 120 -7.82 -14.01 4.81
CA VAL A 120 -6.50 -14.56 4.49
C VAL A 120 -5.39 -13.56 4.79
N ASN A 121 -4.15 -14.04 4.95
CA ASN A 121 -3.00 -13.18 5.17
C ASN A 121 -2.61 -12.44 3.88
N SER A 122 -3.28 -11.34 3.58
CA SER A 122 -3.03 -10.51 2.39
C SER A 122 -2.08 -9.34 2.65
N VAL A 123 -1.51 -9.24 3.86
CA VAL A 123 -0.52 -8.22 4.26
C VAL A 123 0.67 -8.87 4.97
N VAL A 124 1.88 -8.40 4.70
CA VAL A 124 3.10 -8.74 5.45
C VAL A 124 3.78 -7.48 5.96
N THR A 125 4.10 -7.44 7.25
CA THR A 125 4.75 -6.29 7.89
C THR A 125 6.11 -6.66 8.50
N ALA A 126 7.09 -5.76 8.40
CA ALA A 126 8.37 -5.87 9.09
C ALA A 126 8.70 -4.57 9.81
N SER A 127 9.54 -4.66 10.84
CA SER A 127 9.99 -3.51 11.64
C SER A 127 11.25 -2.84 11.09
N SER A 128 11.83 -3.35 10.00
CA SER A 128 13.04 -2.83 9.38
C SER A 128 12.99 -3.03 7.86
N PRO A 129 13.39 -2.03 7.06
CA PRO A 129 13.40 -2.13 5.59
C PRO A 129 14.41 -3.17 5.06
N ASP A 130 15.43 -3.53 5.83
CA ASP A 130 16.43 -4.54 5.45
C ASP A 130 15.99 -5.99 5.75
N SER A 131 14.77 -6.17 6.27
CA SER A 131 14.26 -7.50 6.61
C SER A 131 13.94 -8.28 5.34
N SER A 132 14.39 -9.53 5.23
CA SER A 132 14.01 -10.42 4.12
C SER A 132 12.65 -11.09 4.32
N SER A 133 12.04 -10.92 5.49
CA SER A 133 10.75 -11.51 5.86
C SER A 133 10.02 -10.67 6.90
N GLY A 134 8.71 -10.87 7.02
CA GLY A 134 7.87 -10.21 8.01
C GLY A 134 6.83 -11.13 8.65
N TYR A 135 5.84 -10.49 9.28
CA TYR A 135 4.70 -11.13 9.90
C TYR A 135 3.48 -10.97 8.98
N PRO A 136 2.93 -12.07 8.45
CA PRO A 136 1.66 -12.05 7.74
C PRO A 136 0.51 -11.66 8.68
N THR A 137 -0.48 -10.97 8.15
CA THR A 137 -1.68 -10.54 8.87
C THR A 137 -2.88 -10.40 7.94
N THR A 138 -4.06 -10.58 8.51
CA THR A 138 -5.38 -10.38 7.90
C THR A 138 -5.85 -8.91 7.96
N VAL A 139 -5.16 -8.06 8.71
CA VAL A 139 -5.51 -6.64 8.88
C VAL A 139 -5.00 -5.82 7.69
N LYS A 140 -5.88 -5.42 6.77
CA LYS A 140 -5.55 -4.65 5.57
C LYS A 140 -5.69 -3.15 5.76
N PRO A 141 -4.73 -2.33 5.29
CA PRO A 141 -4.91 -0.88 5.28
C PRO A 141 -5.96 -0.46 4.25
N ASN A 142 -6.65 0.65 4.53
CA ASN A 142 -7.51 1.30 3.56
C ASN A 142 -6.67 2.02 2.50
N ILE A 143 -6.63 1.43 1.30
CA ILE A 143 -5.98 1.98 0.12
C ILE A 143 -7.01 2.34 -0.94
N LEU A 144 -6.68 3.36 -1.72
CA LEU A 144 -7.40 3.79 -2.91
C LEU A 144 -6.41 3.83 -4.08
N PHE A 145 -6.79 3.31 -5.25
CA PHE A 145 -6.02 3.51 -6.48
C PHE A 145 -6.75 4.50 -7.37
N ILE A 146 -5.99 5.42 -7.97
CA ILE A 146 -6.51 6.36 -8.97
C ILE A 146 -6.02 5.90 -10.34
N THR A 147 -6.92 5.85 -11.30
CA THR A 147 -6.64 5.40 -12.67
C THR A 147 -6.76 6.51 -13.70
N SER A 148 -6.09 6.36 -14.85
CA SER A 148 -6.17 7.33 -15.97
C SER A 148 -7.57 7.43 -16.59
N GLU A 149 -8.36 6.34 -16.51
CA GLU A 149 -9.77 6.37 -16.84
C GLU A 149 -10.61 6.67 -15.59
N ALA A 150 -11.41 7.73 -15.65
CA ALA A 150 -12.29 8.20 -14.56
C ALA A 150 -13.47 7.25 -14.22
N PHE A 151 -13.46 6.01 -14.73
CA PHE A 151 -14.60 5.08 -14.72
C PHE A 151 -14.46 3.85 -13.84
N LEU A 152 -13.33 3.66 -13.17
CA LEU A 152 -13.37 3.05 -11.86
C LEU A 152 -13.64 4.21 -10.91
N GLU A 153 -14.89 4.37 -10.46
CA GLU A 153 -15.16 5.24 -9.31
C GLU A 153 -14.09 4.98 -8.27
N ALA A 154 -13.65 6.03 -7.55
CA ALA A 154 -12.76 5.92 -6.41
C ALA A 154 -13.42 5.00 -5.35
N GLN A 155 -13.37 3.70 -5.58
CA GLN A 155 -13.97 2.69 -4.76
C GLN A 155 -12.88 2.32 -3.78
N THR A 156 -13.15 2.55 -2.50
CA THR A 156 -12.46 1.78 -1.49
C THR A 156 -12.73 0.31 -1.79
N PHE A 157 -11.72 -0.54 -1.68
CA PHE A 157 -11.91 -1.96 -1.97
C PHE A 157 -12.99 -2.61 -1.08
N ALA A 158 -13.21 -2.02 0.11
CA ALA A 158 -14.37 -2.31 0.96
C ALA A 158 -15.72 -2.13 0.24
N GLY A 159 -15.87 -1.13 -0.64
CA GLY A 159 -17.04 -0.95 -1.48
C GLY A 159 -17.21 -2.02 -2.56
N ILE A 160 -16.10 -2.45 -3.19
CA ILE A 160 -16.10 -3.53 -4.20
C ILE A 160 -16.45 -4.88 -3.56
N LYS A 161 -15.88 -5.23 -2.40
CA LYS A 161 -16.22 -6.49 -1.71
C LYS A 161 -17.59 -6.47 -1.02
N SER A 162 -18.08 -5.31 -0.54
CA SER A 162 -19.41 -5.22 0.10
C SER A 162 -20.61 -5.30 -0.87
N SER A 163 -20.35 -5.27 -2.18
CA SER A 163 -21.38 -5.27 -3.21
C SER A 163 -21.68 -6.67 -3.80
N PHE A 164 -21.08 -7.73 -3.24
CA PHE A 164 -21.36 -9.14 -3.54
C PHE A 164 -21.72 -9.94 -2.29
#